data_AF-A0AAN8YT23-F1
#
_entry.id   AF-A0AAN8YT23-F1
#
_cell.length_a   1.000
_cell.length_b   1.000
_cell.length_c   1.000
_cell.angle_alpha   90.00
_cell.angle_beta   90.00
_cell.angle_gamma   90.00
#
_symmetry.space_group_name_H-M   'P 1'
#
loop_
_entity.id
_entity.type
_entity.pdbx_description
1 polymer ?
#
loop_
_entity_poly.entity_id
_entity_poly.type
_entity_poly.pdbx_seq_one_letter_code
_entity_poly.pdbx_strand_id
1 'polypeptide(L)'
;MGQAIRELGWKRSDVVVSTKIFWGGPGPNDKGLSRKNIIEGTKASLKRLDRESVDVIYCHRPDSSSLIEETVRAMNYVIDHVYFGKQK
;
A
#
# COMPACT_ATOMS: atom_id res chain seq x y z
N MET A 1 -8.45 10.03 7.07
CA MET A 1 -7.58 9.35 8.07
C MET A 1 -6.24 10.04 8.20
N GLY A 2 -5.46 10.18 7.13
CA GLY A 2 -4.21 10.97 7.14
C GLY A 2 -4.34 12.34 7.81
N GLN A 3 -5.33 13.12 7.36
CA GLN A 3 -5.70 14.41 7.94
C GLN A 3 -5.99 14.33 9.45
N ALA A 4 -6.77 13.35 9.90
CA ALA A 4 -7.11 13.20 11.30
C ALA A 4 -5.87 12.93 12.17
N ILE A 5 -4.97 12.05 11.73
CA ILE A 5 -3.72 11.77 12.47
C ILE A 5 -2.86 13.05 12.56
N ARG A 6 -2.85 13.88 11.50
CA ARG A 6 -2.13 15.16 11.48
C ARG A 6 -2.75 16.19 12.44
N GLU A 7 -4.08 16.34 12.41
CA GLU A 7 -4.81 17.29 13.26
C GLU A 7 -4.77 16.93 14.74
N LEU A 8 -4.76 15.63 15.07
CA LEU A 8 -4.62 15.14 16.44
C LEU A 8 -3.17 15.20 16.97
N GLY A 9 -2.20 15.54 16.13
CA GLY A 9 -0.79 15.67 16.53
C GLY A 9 -0.13 14.35 16.96
N TRP A 10 -0.69 13.20 16.58
CA TRP A 10 -0.12 11.90 16.94
C TRP A 10 1.21 11.66 16.21
N LYS A 11 2.22 11.23 16.96
CA LYS A 11 3.51 10.88 16.36
C LYS A 11 3.35 9.59 15.56
N ARG A 12 4.20 9.40 14.55
CA ARG A 12 4.17 8.20 13.71
C ARG A 12 4.42 6.91 14.51
N SER A 13 5.20 6.99 15.59
CA SER A 13 5.49 5.90 16.52
C SER A 13 4.30 5.47 17.37
N ASP A 14 3.30 6.35 17.55
CA ASP A 14 2.23 6.14 18.52
C ASP A 14 1.05 5.37 17.90
N VAL A 15 1.08 5.17 16.57
CA VAL A 15 -0.01 4.55 15.82
C VAL A 15 0.50 3.51 14.84
N VAL A 16 -0.27 2.43 14.73
CA VAL A 16 -0.12 1.42 13.68
C VAL A 16 -1.15 1.69 12.59
N VAL A 17 -0.68 2.03 11.40
CA VAL A 17 -1.51 2.28 10.23
C VAL A 17 -1.42 1.10 9.30
N SER A 18 -2.58 0.54 8.95
CA SER A 18 -2.67 -0.49 7.92
C SER A 18 -3.49 0.00 6.73
N THR A 19 -3.19 -0.54 5.55
CA THR A 19 -4.04 -0.37 4.36
C THR A 19 -4.21 -1.69 3.65
N LYS A 20 -5.16 -1.75 2.71
CA LYS A 20 -5.51 -2.96 1.98
C LYS A 20 -5.56 -2.66 0.49
N ILE A 21 -4.97 -3.51 -0.33
CA ILE A 21 -4.98 -3.39 -1.79
C ILE A 21 -5.82 -4.53 -2.38
N PHE A 22 -6.75 -4.15 -3.25
CA PHE A 22 -7.42 -5.06 -4.21
C PHE A 22 -8.31 -4.26 -5.17
N TRP A 23 -9.02 -3.25 -4.68
CA TRP A 23 -9.89 -2.37 -5.49
C TRP A 23 -9.34 -0.93 -5.46
N GLY A 24 -8.81 -0.48 -6.58
CA GLY A 24 -8.23 0.85 -6.77
C GLY A 24 -9.03 1.76 -7.70
N GLY A 25 -9.89 1.20 -8.56
CA GLY A 25 -10.62 1.96 -9.58
C GLY A 25 -11.43 1.08 -10.54
N PRO A 26 -12.07 1.69 -11.56
CA PRO A 26 -12.90 0.98 -12.53
C PRO A 26 -12.09 0.36 -13.68
N GLY A 27 -10.82 0.72 -13.85
CA GLY A 27 -9.98 0.21 -14.93
C GLY A 27 -9.59 -1.25 -14.76
N PRO A 28 -9.25 -1.95 -15.86
CA PRO A 28 -8.89 -3.38 -15.81
C PRO A 28 -7.64 -3.65 -14.97
N ASN A 29 -6.74 -2.67 -14.85
CA ASN A 29 -5.52 -2.76 -14.04
C ASN A 29 -5.65 -2.17 -12.64
N ASP A 30 -6.81 -1.58 -12.31
CA ASP A 30 -7.04 -0.95 -11.02
C ASP A 30 -7.64 -1.94 -10.01
N LYS A 31 -7.62 -3.25 -10.32
CA LYS A 31 -8.17 -4.30 -9.47
C LYS A 31 -7.26 -5.54 -9.44
N GLY A 32 -7.34 -6.31 -8.36
CA GLY A 32 -6.60 -7.56 -8.17
C GLY A 32 -5.27 -7.38 -7.43
N LEU A 33 -4.44 -8.42 -7.46
CA LEU A 33 -3.15 -8.50 -6.78
C LEU A 33 -1.97 -8.66 -7.74
N SER A 34 -2.13 -8.15 -8.96
CA SER A 34 -1.01 -7.99 -9.89
C SER A 34 0.03 -7.03 -9.31
N ARG A 35 1.28 -7.20 -9.72
CA ARG A 35 2.39 -6.32 -9.33
C ARG A 35 2.10 -4.86 -9.61
N LYS A 36 1.46 -4.57 -10.75
CA LYS A 36 1.05 -3.21 -11.14
C LYS A 36 0.10 -2.61 -10.11
N ASN A 37 -1.00 -3.28 -9.80
CA ASN A 37 -2.00 -2.74 -8.88
C ASN A 37 -1.47 -2.65 -7.44
N ILE A 38 -0.64 -3.61 -7.00
CA ILE A 38 0.00 -3.55 -5.67
C ILE A 38 0.87 -2.30 -5.55
N ILE A 39 1.74 -2.02 -6.52
CA ILE A 39 2.65 -0.88 -6.46
C ILE A 39 1.89 0.45 -6.61
N GLU A 40 1.04 0.57 -7.64
CA GLU A 40 0.31 1.81 -7.93
C GLU A 40 -0.76 2.09 -6.87
N GLY A 41 -1.49 1.07 -6.43
CA GLY A 41 -2.48 1.16 -5.36
C GLY A 41 -1.86 1.53 -4.02
N THR A 42 -0.66 1.02 -3.72
CA THR A 42 0.09 1.44 -2.52
C THR A 42 0.48 2.90 -2.59
N LYS A 43 1.10 3.34 -3.70
CA LYS A 43 1.46 4.76 -3.91
C LYS A 43 0.25 5.68 -3.80
N ALA A 44 -0.88 5.30 -4.40
CA ALA A 44 -2.11 6.07 -4.32
C ALA A 44 -2.68 6.11 -2.88
N SER A 45 -2.60 5.00 -2.15
CA SER A 45 -3.03 4.93 -0.75
C SER A 45 -2.19 5.83 0.16
N LEU A 46 -0.86 5.77 0.01
CA LEU A 46 0.07 6.62 0.76
C LEU A 46 -0.16 8.10 0.48
N LYS A 47 -0.36 8.48 -0.79
CA LYS A 47 -0.72 9.85 -1.18
C LYS A 47 -2.02 10.32 -0.50
N ARG A 48 -3.07 9.49 -0.48
CA ARG A 48 -4.35 9.83 0.19
C ARG A 48 -4.23 9.87 1.71
N LEU A 49 -3.34 9.07 2.28
CA LEU A 49 -3.06 9.05 3.71
C LEU A 49 -2.11 10.18 4.13
N ASP A 50 -1.52 10.92 3.19
CA ASP A 50 -0.49 11.93 3.48
C ASP A 50 0.63 11.33 4.35
N ARG A 51 1.14 10.17 3.93
CA ARG A 51 2.18 9.41 4.62
C ARG A 51 3.18 8.84 3.64
N GLU A 52 4.41 8.71 4.09
CA GLU A 52 5.49 8.06 3.34
C GLU A 52 5.43 6.53 3.45
N SER A 53 4.87 6.02 4.55
CA SER A 53 4.77 4.58 4.82
C SER A 53 3.54 4.20 5.65
N VAL A 54 3.24 2.91 5.63
CA VAL A 54 2.28 2.23 6.52
C VAL A 54 2.99 1.05 7.18
N ASP A 55 2.50 0.60 8.32
CA ASP A 55 3.10 -0.52 9.05
C ASP A 55 2.77 -1.85 8.41
N VAL A 56 1.52 -1.99 7.93
CA VAL A 56 1.03 -3.24 7.33
C VAL A 56 0.25 -2.95 6.07
N ILE A 57 0.58 -3.67 5.01
CA ILE A 57 -0.22 -3.72 3.78
C ILE A 57 -0.84 -5.11 3.67
N TYR A 58 -2.16 -5.15 3.55
CA TYR A 58 -2.90 -6.38 3.33
C TYR A 58 -3.24 -6.55 1.85
N CYS A 59 -3.12 -7.78 1.37
CA CYS A 59 -3.92 -8.25 0.25
C CYS A 59 -5.36 -8.37 0.76
N HIS A 60 -6.28 -7.54 0.26
CA HIS A 60 -7.63 -7.45 0.84
C HIS A 60 -8.42 -8.77 0.70
N ARG A 61 -8.10 -9.57 -0.32
CA ARG A 61 -8.68 -10.90 -0.57
C ARG A 61 -7.78 -11.69 -1.52
N PRO A 62 -7.91 -13.01 -1.61
CA PRO A 62 -7.25 -13.79 -2.64
C PRO A 62 -7.64 -13.32 -4.05
N ASP A 63 -6.68 -13.38 -4.96
CA ASP A 63 -6.86 -13.14 -6.39
C ASP A 63 -6.50 -14.40 -7.16
N SER A 64 -7.51 -15.06 -7.74
CA SER A 64 -7.31 -16.26 -8.56
C SER A 64 -6.78 -15.94 -9.96
N SER A 65 -6.73 -14.67 -10.36
CA SER A 65 -6.25 -14.23 -11.68
C SER A 65 -4.76 -13.87 -11.68
N SER A 66 -4.16 -13.63 -10.51
CA SER A 66 -2.73 -13.35 -10.35
C SER A 66 -2.01 -14.57 -9.77
N LEU A 67 -0.79 -14.84 -10.26
CA LEU A 67 0.06 -15.87 -9.66
C LEU A 67 0.50 -15.43 -8.26
N ILE A 68 0.44 -16.35 -7.29
CA ILE A 68 0.84 -16.04 -5.90
C ILE A 68 2.30 -15.58 -5.81
N GLU A 69 3.19 -16.12 -6.64
CA GLU A 69 4.59 -15.69 -6.70
C GLU A 69 4.71 -14.20 -7.09
N GLU A 70 3.93 -13.75 -8.07
CA GLU A 70 3.92 -12.35 -8.48
C GLU A 70 3.46 -11.45 -7.33
N THR A 71 2.36 -11.82 -6.67
CA THR A 71 1.82 -11.09 -5.51
C THR A 71 2.86 -11.00 -4.40
N VAL A 72 3.49 -12.12 -4.02
CA VAL A 72 4.52 -12.14 -2.96
C VAL A 72 5.73 -11.29 -3.34
N ARG A 73 6.24 -11.41 -4.56
CA ARG A 73 7.37 -10.59 -5.05
C ARG A 73 7.01 -9.10 -5.12
N ALA A 74 5.77 -8.77 -5.46
CA ALA A 74 5.29 -7.39 -5.47
C ALA A 74 5.20 -6.81 -4.05
N MET A 75 4.68 -7.58 -3.10
CA MET A 75 4.64 -7.18 -1.69
C MET A 75 6.06 -7.01 -1.12
N ASN A 76 6.97 -7.94 -1.43
CA ASN A 76 8.39 -7.81 -1.04
C ASN A 76 9.02 -6.55 -1.65
N TYR A 77 8.78 -6.31 -2.94
CA TYR A 77 9.26 -5.09 -3.60
C TYR A 77 8.74 -3.82 -2.92
N VAL A 78 7.48 -3.79 -2.52
CA VAL A 78 6.91 -2.65 -1.78
C VAL A 78 7.63 -2.48 -0.45
N ILE A 79 7.92 -3.57 0.28
CA ILE A 79 8.73 -3.54 1.51
C ILE A 79 10.12 -2.93 1.26
N ASP A 80 10.81 -3.36 0.23
CA ASP A 80 12.19 -2.93 -0.03
C ASP A 80 12.30 -1.51 -0.61
N HIS A 81 11.27 -1.01 -1.32
CA HIS A 81 11.42 0.21 -2.14
C HIS A 81 10.45 1.33 -1.79
N VAL A 82 9.29 1.02 -1.21
CA VAL A 82 8.30 2.03 -0.83
C VAL A 82 8.55 2.51 0.61
N TYR A 83 9.25 1.73 1.44
CA TYR A 83 9.67 2.14 2.78
C TYR A 83 10.87 3.09 2.77
N PHE A 84 11.71 3.02 1.75
CA PHE A 84 12.92 3.81 1.69
C PHE A 84 12.76 4.92 0.66
N GLY A 85 12.05 5.98 1.07
CA GLY A 85 12.27 7.29 0.46
C GLY A 85 13.77 7.57 0.51
N LYS A 86 14.44 7.46 -0.64
CA LYS A 86 15.84 7.85 -0.86
C LYS A 86 16.74 7.62 0.35
N GLN A 87 17.25 6.41 0.54
CA GLN A 87 18.62 6.35 1.05
C GLN A 87 19.49 7.03 -0.02
N LYS A 88 20.08 8.16 0.36
CA LYS A 88 21.21 8.74 -0.36
C LYS A 88 22.33 7.71 -0.45
#